data_AF-A0A378SH55-F1
#
_entry.id   AF-A0A378SH55-F1
#
_cell.length_a   1.000
_cell.length_b   1.000
_cell.length_c   1.000
_cell.angle_alpha   90.00
_cell.angle_beta   90.00
_cell.angle_gamma   90.00
#
_symmetry.space_group_name_H-M   'P 1'
#
loop_
_entity.id
_entity.type
_entity.pdbx_description
1 polymer ?
#
loop_
_entity_poly.entity_id
_entity_poly.type
_entity_poly.pdbx_seq_one_letter_code
_entity_poly.pdbx_strand_id
1 'polypeptide(L)' 'MGRHSKDESTEAHDPTPPGPADHGREGGMATREVAPEVAEPDED' A
#
# COMPACT_ATOMS: atom_id res chain seq x y z
N MET A 1 -50.43 -19.78 11.57
CA MET A 1 -50.60 -18.44 10.95
C MET A 1 -50.69 -17.44 12.08
N GLY A 2 -49.87 -16.40 12.24
CA GLY A 2 -48.95 -15.62 11.41
C GLY A 2 -48.83 -14.26 12.16
N ARG A 3 -47.83 -13.40 12.03
CA ARG A 3 -46.68 -13.25 11.16
C ARG A 3 -45.68 -12.46 12.01
N HIS A 4 -44.47 -12.97 12.19
CA HIS A 4 -43.37 -12.13 12.67
C HIS A 4 -42.99 -11.27 11.46
N SER A 5 -43.41 -10.01 11.49
CA SER A 5 -43.08 -9.04 10.45
C SER A 5 -41.58 -8.92 10.40
N LYS A 6 -41.04 -9.31 9.26
CA LYS A 6 -39.61 -9.38 8.96
C LYS A 6 -38.97 -8.03 9.25
N ASP A 7 -37.89 -8.08 10.02
CA ASP A 7 -36.88 -7.03 10.12
C ASP A 7 -36.52 -6.61 8.70
N GLU A 8 -37.03 -5.45 8.29
CA GLU A 8 -36.69 -4.81 7.02
C GLU A 8 -35.98 -3.49 7.34
N SER A 9 -34.96 -3.59 8.18
CA SER A 9 -33.89 -2.61 8.21
C SER A 9 -33.14 -2.78 6.89
N THR A 10 -33.52 -1.95 5.92
CA THR A 10 -32.72 -1.71 4.71
C THR A 10 -31.47 -0.96 5.15
N GLU A 11 -30.57 -1.69 5.80
CA GLU A 11 -29.20 -1.26 6.03
C GLU A 11 -28.62 -1.09 4.62
N ALA A 12 -28.61 0.14 4.12
CA ALA A 12 -27.81 0.50 2.96
C ALA A 12 -26.40 0.05 3.32
N HIS A 13 -25.98 -1.06 2.72
CA HIS A 13 -24.71 -1.68 3.03
C HIS A 13 -23.65 -0.77 2.42
N ASP A 14 -23.29 0.28 3.16
CA ASP A 14 -22.17 1.13 2.78
C ASP A 14 -21.00 0.18 2.52
N PRO A 15 -20.40 0.23 1.31
CA PRO A 15 -19.32 -0.68 0.99
C PRO A 15 -18.22 -0.42 2.02
N THR A 16 -17.94 -1.44 2.82
CA THR A 16 -16.83 -1.40 3.77
C THR A 16 -15.60 -0.92 3.00
N PRO A 17 -14.87 0.10 3.49
CA PRO A 17 -13.72 0.61 2.77
C PRO A 17 -12.74 -0.54 2.51
N PRO A 18 -12.09 -0.56 1.33
CA PRO A 18 -11.11 -1.58 1.03
C PRO A 18 -10.04 -1.60 2.11
N GLY A 19 -9.56 -2.81 2.44
CA GLY A 19 -8.47 -2.97 3.41
C GLY A 19 -7.18 -2.30 2.95
N PRO A 20 -6.15 -2.26 3.80
CA PRO A 20 -4.85 -1.71 3.45
C PRO A 20 -4.31 -2.34 2.16
N ALA A 21 -3.83 -1.51 1.23
CA ALA A 21 -3.20 -1.98 0.01
C ALA A 21 -1.85 -2.65 0.32
N ASP A 22 -1.59 -3.81 -0.28
CA ASP A 22 -0.28 -4.49 -0.22
C ASP A 22 0.62 -3.94 -1.34
N HIS A 23 1.48 -2.98 -0.99
CA HIS A 23 2.49 -2.42 -1.89
C HIS A 23 3.86 -3.13 -1.78
N GLY A 24 3.97 -4.24 -1.02
CA GLY A 24 5.26 -4.88 -0.72
C GLY A 24 5.99 -5.48 -1.93
N ARG A 25 5.33 -5.56 -3.07
CA ARG A 25 5.89 -6.08 -4.34
C ARG A 25 5.95 -5.02 -5.44
N GLU A 26 5.38 -3.85 -5.19
CA GLU A 26 5.34 -2.71 -6.10
C GLU A 26 6.55 -1.82 -5.81
N GLY A 27 7.74 -2.35 -6.08
CA GLY A 27 8.99 -1.63 -5.89
C GLY A 27 10.10 -2.43 -6.53
N GLY A 28 10.58 -1.97 -7.68
CA GLY A 28 11.75 -2.55 -8.32
C GLY A 28 12.95 -2.57 -7.37
N MET A 29 14.00 -3.29 -7.73
CA MET A 29 15.22 -3.30 -6.92
C MET A 29 15.78 -1.88 -6.80
N ALA A 30 16.10 -1.45 -5.57
CA ALA A 30 16.83 -0.21 -5.35
C ALA A 30 18.15 -0.25 -6.14
N THR A 31 18.42 0.80 -6.90
CA THR A 31 19.69 0.95 -7.63
C THR A 31 20.81 1.23 -6.64
N ARG A 32 22.01 0.71 -6.90
CA ARG A 32 23.22 1.11 -6.14
C ARG A 32 23.63 2.51 -6.57
N GLU A 33 23.96 3.36 -5.61
CA GLU A 33 24.56 4.67 -5.87
C GLU A 33 25.97 4.55 -6.45
N VAL A 34 26.33 5.48 -7.32
CA VAL A 34 27.70 5.57 -7.87
C VAL A 34 28.54 6.31 -6.84
N ALA A 35 29.64 5.68 -6.39
CA ALA A 35 30.59 6.32 -5.49
C ALA A 35 31.24 7.54 -6.18
N PRO A 36 31.54 8.63 -5.43
CA PRO A 36 32.23 9.78 -5.99
C PRO A 36 33.63 9.39 -6.47
N GLU A 37 34.15 10.13 -7.46
CA GLU A 37 35.52 9.96 -7.93
C GLU A 37 36.50 10.33 -6.80
N VAL A 38 37.51 9.47 -6.60
CA VAL A 38 38.57 9.71 -5.62
C VAL A 38 39.61 10.61 -6.27
N ALA A 39 39.90 11.77 -5.66
CA ALA A 39 41.01 12.62 -6.09
C ALA A 39 42.35 11.96 -5.72
N GLU A 40 43.27 11.88 -6.68
CA GLU A 40 44.65 11.50 -6.40
C GLU A 40 45.39 12.67 -5.74
N PRO A 41 46.28 12.43 -4.76
CA PRO A 41 47.09 13.49 -4.17
C PRO A 41 48.12 13.99 -5.17
N ASP A 42 48.31 15.31 -5.24
CA ASP A 42 49.40 15.92 -6.01
C ASP A 42 50.74 15.48 -5.38
N GLU A 43 51.53 14.70 -6.12
CA GLU A 43 52.90 14.35 -5.73
C GLU A 43 53.83 15.52 -6.09
N ASP A 44 54.24 16.29 -5.08
CA ASP A 44 55.26 17.36 -5.19
C ASP A 44 56.70 16.83 -5.35
#